data_AF-A0A4S0V479-F1
#
_entry.id   AF-A0A4S0V479-F1
#
_cell.length_a   1.000
_cell.length_b   1.000
_cell.length_c   1.000
_cell.angle_alpha   90.00
_cell.angle_beta   90.00
_cell.angle_gamma   90.00
#
_symmetry.space_group_name_H-M   'P 1'
#
loop_
_entity.id
_entity.type
_entity.pdbx_description
1 polymer ?
#
loop_
_entity_poly.entity_id
_entity_poly.type
_entity_poly.pdbx_seq_one_letter_code
_entity_poly.pdbx_strand_id
1 'polypeptide(L)'
;MAASAFAVGMAWAGSPAYAKTQVNFTVAEYSSKTGPYFEEVAAAFEKENPDIHINIQVVPWDTLLQRLTTDIAGGQAPDISIIGTRWLVDFASQGIAEPVDSYLTPEFKSTFIDTFMA
;
A
#
# COMPACT_ATOMS: atom_id res chain seq x y z
N MET A 1 -59.71 -12.87 -30.95
CA MET A 1 -58.75 -12.06 -31.75
C MET A 1 -58.08 -11.06 -30.80
N ALA A 2 -56.79 -10.77 -31.05
CA ALA A 2 -55.77 -10.13 -30.19
C ALA A 2 -55.21 -11.10 -29.11
N ALA A 3 -54.09 -11.80 -29.24
CA ALA A 3 -52.77 -11.61 -29.85
C ALA A 3 -51.82 -10.68 -29.07
N SER A 4 -50.85 -11.32 -28.37
CA SER A 4 -49.44 -10.92 -28.15
C SER A 4 -49.19 -9.71 -27.22
N ALA A 5 -48.10 -9.58 -26.46
CA ALA A 5 -46.77 -10.17 -26.56
C ALA A 5 -46.03 -10.20 -25.20
N PHE A 6 -45.09 -11.13 -25.10
CA PHE A 6 -44.00 -11.28 -24.13
C PHE A 6 -43.15 -9.99 -23.99
N ALA A 7 -42.78 -9.62 -22.76
CA ALA A 7 -41.62 -8.76 -22.50
C ALA A 7 -40.78 -9.39 -21.40
N VAL A 8 -39.76 -10.16 -21.80
CA VAL A 8 -38.66 -10.58 -20.93
C VAL A 8 -37.84 -9.32 -20.63
N GLY A 9 -37.95 -8.82 -19.40
CA GLY A 9 -37.05 -7.79 -18.88
C GLY A 9 -35.66 -8.40 -18.76
N MET A 10 -34.74 -7.93 -19.62
CA MET A 10 -33.33 -8.25 -19.60
C MET A 10 -32.76 -7.92 -18.21
N ALA A 11 -32.57 -8.94 -17.36
CA ALA A 11 -31.76 -8.80 -16.17
C ALA A 11 -30.33 -8.56 -16.63
N TRP A 12 -29.92 -7.29 -16.65
CA TRP A 12 -28.52 -6.92 -16.75
C TRP A 12 -27.82 -7.57 -15.56
N ALA A 13 -27.08 -8.65 -15.83
CA ALA A 13 -26.14 -9.22 -14.90
C ALA A 13 -25.10 -8.13 -14.60
N GLY A 14 -25.27 -7.44 -13.48
CA GLY A 14 -24.20 -6.63 -12.92
C GLY A 14 -23.03 -7.55 -12.68
N SER A 15 -21.94 -7.35 -13.43
CA SER A 15 -20.66 -7.98 -13.12
C SER A 15 -20.36 -7.74 -11.64
N PRO A 16 -19.88 -8.75 -10.88
CA PRO A 16 -19.44 -8.51 -9.52
C PRO A 16 -18.35 -7.45 -9.57
N ALA A 17 -18.60 -6.30 -8.97
CA ALA A 17 -17.56 -5.31 -8.73
C ALA A 17 -16.57 -5.97 -7.76
N TYR A 18 -15.46 -6.48 -8.28
CA TYR A 18 -14.34 -6.90 -7.46
C TYR A 18 -13.95 -5.69 -6.60
N ALA A 19 -14.05 -5.82 -5.28
CA ALA A 19 -13.61 -4.78 -4.37
C ALA A 19 -12.10 -4.57 -4.60
N LYS A 20 -11.71 -3.32 -4.90
CA LYS A 20 -10.30 -2.98 -5.09
C LYS A 20 -9.50 -3.35 -3.84
N THR A 21 -8.36 -3.99 -4.02
CA THR A 21 -7.43 -4.28 -2.93
C THR A 21 -6.87 -2.97 -2.41
N GLN A 22 -7.13 -2.65 -1.14
CA GLN A 22 -6.62 -1.44 -0.52
C GLN A 22 -5.30 -1.71 0.19
N VAL A 23 -4.29 -0.87 -0.07
CA VAL A 23 -2.97 -0.90 0.56
C VAL A 23 -2.77 0.39 1.34
N ASN A 24 -2.57 0.30 2.64
CA ASN A 24 -2.32 1.43 3.52
C ASN A 24 -0.83 1.74 3.58
N PHE A 25 -0.45 2.95 3.17
CA PHE A 25 0.93 3.40 3.13
C PHE A 25 1.14 4.60 4.06
N THR A 26 1.87 4.39 5.15
CA THR A 26 2.25 5.48 6.06
C THR A 26 3.58 6.11 5.65
N VAL A 27 3.55 7.40 5.36
CA VAL A 27 4.68 8.19 4.85
C VAL A 27 5.10 9.23 5.87
N ALA A 28 6.41 9.32 6.15
CA ALA A 28 6.97 10.37 6.98
C ALA A 28 6.95 11.72 6.25
N GLU A 29 6.42 12.77 6.88
CA GLU A 29 6.45 14.12 6.30
C GLU A 29 7.86 14.71 6.35
N TYR A 30 8.40 15.06 5.18
CA TYR A 30 9.69 15.74 5.06
C TYR A 30 9.54 17.22 4.68
N SER A 31 8.43 17.55 4.00
CA SER A 31 8.06 18.91 3.62
C SER A 31 6.61 18.94 3.17
N SER A 32 6.08 20.14 2.89
CA SER A 32 4.78 20.33 2.26
C SER A 32 4.62 19.65 0.89
N LYS A 33 5.72 19.21 0.26
CA LYS A 33 5.69 18.49 -1.01
C LYS A 33 5.57 16.97 -0.86
N THR A 34 5.71 16.42 0.35
CA THR A 34 5.72 14.98 0.56
C THR A 34 4.40 14.33 0.14
N GLY A 35 3.26 14.84 0.62
CA GLY A 35 1.94 14.32 0.25
C GLY A 35 1.71 14.33 -1.26
N PRO A 36 1.78 15.50 -1.94
CA PRO A 36 1.58 15.59 -3.38
C PRO A 36 2.49 14.68 -4.19
N TYR A 37 3.75 14.52 -3.78
CA TYR A 37 4.68 13.62 -4.45
C TYR A 37 4.23 12.16 -4.38
N PHE A 38 3.87 11.67 -3.19
CA PHE A 38 3.44 10.28 -3.05
C PHE A 38 2.06 10.02 -3.66
N GLU A 39 1.16 11.00 -3.66
CA GLU A 39 -0.12 10.93 -4.39
C GLU A 39 0.11 10.76 -5.90
N GLU A 40 1.07 11.48 -6.49
CA GLU A 40 1.44 11.32 -7.90
C GLU A 40 2.01 9.92 -8.19
N VAL A 41 2.89 9.43 -7.31
CA VAL A 41 3.45 8.07 -7.41
C VAL A 41 2.36 7.01 -7.30
N ALA A 42 1.44 7.14 -6.34
CA ALA A 42 0.30 6.24 -6.19
C ALA A 42 -0.60 6.26 -7.44
N ALA A 43 -0.93 7.44 -7.96
CA ALA A 43 -1.75 7.56 -9.17
C ALA A 43 -1.10 6.89 -10.39
N ALA A 44 0.22 7.02 -10.55
CA ALA A 44 0.95 6.33 -11.60
C ALA A 44 0.90 4.80 -11.43
N PHE A 45 1.10 4.32 -10.20
CA PHE A 45 1.01 2.89 -9.87
C PHE A 45 -0.39 2.32 -10.10
N GLU A 46 -1.44 3.00 -9.62
CA GLU A 46 -2.84 2.57 -9.77
C GLU A 46 -3.30 2.57 -11.24
N LYS A 47 -2.71 3.43 -12.09
CA LYS A 47 -2.98 3.41 -13.53
C LYS A 47 -2.52 2.12 -14.18
N GLU A 48 -1.41 1.56 -13.73
CA GLU A 48 -0.88 0.27 -14.19
C GLU A 48 -1.53 -0.92 -13.45
N ASN A 49 -2.10 -0.67 -12.26
CA ASN A 49 -2.68 -1.67 -11.37
C ASN A 49 -4.11 -1.25 -10.94
N PRO A 50 -5.11 -1.31 -11.82
CA PRO A 50 -6.44 -0.73 -11.59
C PRO A 50 -7.23 -1.38 -10.44
N ASP A 51 -6.85 -2.61 -10.07
CA ASP A 51 -7.44 -3.39 -9.00
C ASP A 51 -6.86 -3.05 -7.62
N ILE A 52 -5.82 -2.22 -7.56
CA ILE A 52 -5.18 -1.79 -6.32
C ILE A 52 -5.52 -0.33 -6.06
N HIS A 53 -5.75 0.00 -4.79
CA HIS A 53 -5.88 1.36 -4.30
C HIS A 53 -4.88 1.62 -3.18
N ILE A 54 -4.05 2.66 -3.33
CA ILE A 54 -3.06 3.06 -2.33
C ILE A 54 -3.63 4.19 -1.48
N ASN A 55 -3.79 3.92 -0.19
CA ASN A 55 -4.23 4.90 0.80
C ASN A 55 -3.02 5.47 1.55
N ILE A 56 -2.63 6.70 1.20
CA ILE A 56 -1.45 7.34 1.78
C ILE A 56 -1.83 8.12 3.04
N GLN A 57 -1.11 7.88 4.12
CA GLN A 57 -1.19 8.66 5.36
C GLN A 57 0.14 9.36 5.60
N VAL A 58 0.15 10.68 5.41
CA VAL A 58 1.32 11.50 5.73
C VAL A 58 1.32 11.81 7.23
N VAL A 59 2.41 11.50 7.91
CA VAL A 59 2.57 11.66 9.36
C VAL A 59 3.82 12.49 9.65
N PRO A 60 3.74 13.55 10.48
CA PRO A 60 4.91 14.32 10.89
C PRO A 60 5.97 13.42 11.56
N TRP A 61 7.24 13.62 11.18
CA TRP A 61 8.37 12.81 11.67
C TRP A 61 8.41 12.67 13.19
N ASP A 62 8.15 13.77 13.91
CA ASP A 62 8.19 13.83 15.38
C ASP A 62 7.15 12.91 16.04
N THR A 63 6.09 12.55 15.32
CA THR A 63 4.98 11.72 15.82
C THR A 63 4.93 10.33 15.17
N LEU A 64 5.77 10.06 14.17
CA LEU A 64 5.73 8.84 13.36
C LEU A 64 5.90 7.57 14.21
N LEU A 65 6.91 7.51 15.08
CA LEU A 65 7.13 6.32 15.92
C LEU A 65 5.94 6.01 16.82
N GLN A 66 5.40 7.06 17.46
CA GLN A 66 4.26 6.92 18.36
C GLN A 66 3.05 6.39 17.57
N ARG A 67 2.82 6.94 16.37
CA ARG A 67 1.74 6.50 15.49
C ARG A 67 1.91 5.03 15.10
N LEU A 68 3.06 4.66 14.55
CA LEU A 68 3.34 3.27 14.14
C LEU A 68 3.19 2.30 15.31
N THR A 69 3.76 2.62 16.47
CA THR A 69 3.68 1.75 17.65
C THR A 69 2.24 1.56 18.11
N THR A 70 1.44 2.63 18.10
CA THR A 70 0.02 2.58 18.49
C THR A 70 -0.79 1.75 17.50
N ASP A 71 -0.58 1.96 16.20
CA ASP A 71 -1.28 1.26 15.13
C ASP A 71 -0.94 -0.24 15.15
N ILE A 72 0.34 -0.59 15.31
CA ILE A 72 0.80 -1.98 15.44
C ILE A 72 0.18 -2.64 16.67
N ALA A 73 0.25 -2.01 17.84
CA ALA A 73 -0.34 -2.56 19.07
C ALA A 73 -1.87 -2.69 18.98
N GLY A 74 -2.52 -1.82 18.21
CA GLY A 74 -3.96 -1.86 17.94
C GLY A 74 -4.39 -2.84 16.85
N GLY A 75 -3.47 -3.57 16.22
CA GLY A 75 -3.78 -4.47 15.10
C GLY A 75 -4.23 -3.72 13.84
N GLN A 76 -3.78 -2.48 13.67
CA GLN A 76 -4.07 -1.58 12.54
C GLN A 76 -2.77 -1.10 11.88
N ALA A 77 -1.72 -1.93 11.92
CA ALA A 77 -0.45 -1.61 11.27
C ALA A 77 -0.68 -1.30 9.77
N PRO A 78 0.04 -0.31 9.21
CA PRO A 78 -0.01 -0.09 7.77
C PRO A 78 0.63 -1.27 7.03
N ASP A 79 0.23 -1.48 5.79
CA ASP A 79 0.81 -2.51 4.92
C ASP A 79 2.24 -2.14 4.50
N ILE A 80 2.49 -0.84 4.30
CA ILE A 80 3.81 -0.30 3.94
C ILE A 80 4.07 0.95 4.81
N SER A 81 5.31 1.16 5.23
CA SER A 81 5.69 2.40 5.91
C SER A 81 7.10 2.87 5.59
N ILE A 82 7.24 4.19 5.44
CA ILE A 82 8.54 4.85 5.60
C ILE A 82 8.86 4.85 7.09
N ILE A 83 9.97 4.22 7.46
CA ILE A 83 10.42 4.07 8.84
C ILE A 83 11.85 4.55 9.02
N GLY A 84 12.17 5.05 10.21
CA GLY A 84 13.55 5.36 10.58
C GLY A 84 14.40 4.11 10.71
N THR A 85 15.60 4.13 10.13
CA THR A 85 16.58 3.03 10.19
C THR A 85 16.87 2.58 11.63
N ARG A 86 16.85 3.51 12.59
CA ARG A 86 17.08 3.21 14.01
C ARG A 86 16.00 2.32 14.65
N TRP A 87 14.79 2.29 14.09
CA TRP A 87 13.66 1.51 14.62
C TRP A 87 13.45 0.21 13.85
N LEU A 88 13.86 0.19 12.57
CA LEU A 88 13.67 -0.95 11.69
C LEU A 88 14.31 -2.23 12.23
N VAL A 89 15.49 -2.13 12.85
CA VAL A 89 16.19 -3.30 13.43
C VAL A 89 15.33 -3.96 14.51
N ASP A 90 14.76 -3.16 15.42
CA ASP A 90 13.90 -3.67 16.48
C ASP A 90 12.62 -4.27 15.92
N PHE A 91 11.97 -3.62 14.95
CA PHE A 91 10.75 -4.12 14.32
C PHE A 91 10.99 -5.41 13.53
N ALA A 92 12.12 -5.52 12.82
CA ALA A 92 12.49 -6.75 12.11
C ALA A 92 12.76 -7.89 13.11
N SER A 93 13.48 -7.63 14.20
CA SER A 93 13.75 -8.66 15.22
C SER A 93 12.49 -9.15 15.94
N GLN A 94 11.45 -8.31 16.01
CA GLN A 94 10.14 -8.64 16.57
C GLN A 94 9.18 -9.27 15.56
N GLY A 95 9.59 -9.44 14.30
CA GLY A 95 8.73 -9.95 13.23
C GLY A 95 7.61 -9.01 12.80
N ILE A 96 7.71 -7.73 13.15
CA ILE A 96 6.77 -6.67 12.73
C ILE A 96 7.08 -6.23 11.29
N ALA A 97 8.36 -6.06 10.97
CA ALA A 97 8.80 -5.73 9.62
C ALA A 97 9.18 -7.02 8.87
N GLU A 98 8.54 -7.26 7.73
CA GLU A 98 8.80 -8.42 6.90
C GLU A 98 10.14 -8.29 6.16
N PRO A 99 11.04 -9.30 6.23
CA PRO A 99 12.24 -9.35 5.40
C PRO A 99 11.85 -9.42 3.92
N VAL A 100 12.37 -8.49 3.10
CA VAL A 100 12.00 -8.42 1.69
C VAL A 100 12.90 -9.22 0.76
N ASP A 101 13.93 -9.89 1.29
CA ASP A 101 14.98 -10.59 0.53
C ASP A 101 14.44 -11.60 -0.48
N SER A 102 13.30 -12.22 -0.21
CA SER A 102 12.65 -13.20 -1.09
C SER A 102 11.93 -12.56 -2.28
N TYR A 103 11.61 -11.26 -2.21
CA TYR A 103 10.92 -10.52 -3.28
C TYR A 103 11.89 -9.85 -4.26
N LEU A 104 13.16 -9.71 -3.88
CA LEU A 104 14.16 -9.00 -4.67
C LEU A 104 14.87 -9.96 -5.64
N THR A 105 14.94 -9.58 -6.93
CA THR A 105 15.71 -10.33 -7.91
C THR A 105 17.22 -10.16 -7.68
N PRO A 106 18.06 -11.12 -8.11
CA PRO A 106 19.52 -10.98 -8.03
C PRO A 106 20.03 -9.71 -8.71
N GLU A 107 19.43 -9.34 -9.85
CA GLU A 107 19.77 -8.13 -10.59
C GLU A 107 19.47 -6.88 -9.76
N PHE A 108 18.32 -6.83 -9.09
CA PHE A 108 17.98 -5.71 -8.23
C PHE A 108 18.92 -5.62 -7.01
N LYS A 109 19.25 -6.75 -6.38
CA LYS A 109 20.22 -6.81 -5.27
C LYS A 109 21.60 -6.27 -5.67
N SER A 110 22.02 -6.49 -6.93
CA SER A 110 23.30 -5.98 -7.44
C SER A 110 23.38 -4.46 -7.60
N THR A 111 22.25 -3.75 -7.48
CA THR A 111 22.22 -2.28 -7.52
C THR A 111 22.63 -1.64 -6.19
N PHE A 112 22.65 -2.41 -5.10
CA PHE A 112 23.05 -1.96 -3.78
C PHE A 112 24.58 -2.05 -3.60
N ILE A 113 25.11 -1.25 -2.68
CA ILE A 113 26.53 -1.31 -2.33
C ILE A 113 26.76 -2.57 -1.48
N ASP A 114 27.59 -3.49 -1.96
CA ASP A 114 27.87 -4.79 -1.33
C ASP A 114 28.15 -4.71 0.17
N THR A 115 28.89 -3.67 0.61
CA THR A 115 29.22 -3.43 2.02
C THR A 115 27.99 -3.33 2.93
N PHE A 116 26.83 -2.92 2.41
CA PHE A 116 25.58 -2.79 3.17
C PHE A 116 24.65 -4.00 3.01
N MET A 117 25.06 -5.02 2.25
CA MET A 117 24.27 -6.23 1.98
C MET A 117 24.86 -7.49 2.65
N ALA A 118 25.97 -7.36 3.38
CA ALA A 118 26.71 -8.44 4.02
C ALA A 118 26.18 -8.77 5.44
#